data_AF-A0A2V8UXE2-F1
#
_entry.id   AF-A0A2V8UXE2-F1
#
_cell.length_a   1.000
_cell.length_b   1.000
_cell.length_c   1.000
_cell.angle_alpha   90.00
_cell.angle_beta   90.00
_cell.angle_gamma   90.00
#
_symmetry.space_group_name_H-M   'P 1'
#
loop_
_entity.id
_entity.type
_entity.pdbx_description
1 polymer ?
#
loop_
_entity_poly.entity_id
_entity_poly.type
_entity_poly.pdbx_seq_one_letter_code
_entity_poly.pdbx_strand_id
1 'polypeptide(L)'
;MVCVSAAIAADKVAPKKAKPAPNKVQEITIPPGAVEVEPYTYRYTDAQGKKWIYRKTPFGISRAEGKAVEDPKVEDLKKDENLRLIDATTAVEEGDNIRFERSGPFGVAKWERKKTELNEVEHAVWDRELQKRAARENSISAVKD
;
A
#
# COMPACT_ATOMS: atom_id res chain seq x y z
N MET A 1 -42.44 65.29 44.03
CA MET A 1 -42.77 63.87 44.25
C MET A 1 -42.32 63.09 43.03
N VAL A 2 -41.10 62.58 43.06
CA VAL A 2 -40.43 61.93 41.91
C VAL A 2 -40.54 60.42 42.13
N CYS A 3 -41.30 59.73 41.28
CA CYS A 3 -41.35 58.27 41.27
C CYS A 3 -40.17 57.74 40.45
N VAL A 4 -39.19 57.14 41.11
CA VAL A 4 -38.17 56.32 40.46
C VAL A 4 -38.70 54.89 40.43
N SER A 5 -39.05 54.41 39.24
CA SER A 5 -39.37 53.00 39.00
C SER A 5 -38.11 52.27 38.57
N ALA A 6 -37.67 51.33 39.41
CA ALA A 6 -36.65 50.35 39.11
C ALA A 6 -37.15 49.36 38.05
N ALA A 7 -36.31 49.05 37.05
CA ALA A 7 -36.50 47.91 36.16
C ALA A 7 -35.25 47.04 36.18
N ILE A 8 -35.49 45.83 36.69
CA ILE A 8 -34.58 44.72 36.95
C ILE A 8 -34.20 44.11 35.59
N ALA A 9 -32.92 44.16 35.23
CA ALA A 9 -32.43 43.46 34.04
C ALA A 9 -32.35 41.95 34.36
N ALA A 10 -33.24 41.19 33.72
CA ALA A 10 -33.30 39.74 33.82
C ALA A 10 -32.05 39.09 33.19
N ASP A 11 -31.34 38.31 34.01
CA ASP A 11 -30.26 37.41 33.63
C ASP A 11 -30.79 36.35 32.65
N LYS A 12 -30.47 36.50 31.37
CA LYS A 12 -30.79 35.50 30.34
C LYS A 12 -29.84 34.31 30.50
N VAL A 13 -30.30 33.28 31.20
CA VAL A 13 -29.69 31.94 31.22
C VAL A 13 -29.49 31.44 29.79
N ALA A 14 -28.24 31.30 29.39
CA ALA A 14 -27.85 30.76 28.09
C ALA A 14 -28.39 29.33 27.91
N PRO A 15 -28.95 28.98 26.74
CA PRO A 15 -29.44 27.62 26.51
C PRO A 15 -28.26 26.64 26.48
N LYS A 16 -28.26 25.67 27.39
CA LYS A 16 -27.33 24.54 27.39
C LYS A 16 -27.47 23.79 26.06
N LYS A 17 -26.39 23.77 25.27
CA LYS A 17 -26.29 22.95 24.04
C LYS A 17 -26.64 21.50 24.38
N ALA A 18 -27.69 20.99 23.74
CA ALA A 18 -28.05 19.58 23.78
C ALA A 18 -26.86 18.74 23.28
N LYS A 19 -26.54 17.67 24.02
CA LYS A 19 -25.55 16.67 23.57
C LYS A 19 -26.05 16.05 22.25
N PRO A 20 -25.20 15.89 21.22
CA PRO A 20 -25.60 15.21 20.01
C PRO A 20 -26.10 13.81 20.34
N ALA A 21 -27.26 13.45 19.80
CA ALA A 21 -27.83 12.11 19.94
C ALA A 21 -26.81 11.05 19.45
N PRO A 22 -26.69 9.90 20.13
CA PRO A 22 -25.78 8.85 19.70
C PRO A 22 -26.18 8.42 18.29
N ASN A 23 -25.24 8.56 17.36
CA ASN A 23 -25.40 8.13 15.99
C ASN A 23 -25.80 6.64 16.03
N LYS A 24 -26.95 6.30 15.44
CA LYS A 24 -27.51 4.95 15.47
C LYS A 24 -26.42 3.99 14.96
N VAL A 25 -25.88 3.16 15.86
CA VAL A 25 -24.87 2.16 15.49
C VAL A 25 -25.58 1.23 14.52
N GLN A 26 -25.33 1.41 13.22
CA GLN A 26 -25.79 0.46 12.23
C GLN A 26 -25.13 -0.86 12.61
N GLU A 27 -25.94 -1.86 12.92
CA GLU A 27 -25.47 -3.18 13.28
C GLU A 27 -24.76 -3.75 12.05
N ILE A 28 -23.44 -3.62 12.03
CA ILE A 28 -22.61 -4.14 10.95
C ILE A 28 -22.67 -5.66 11.08
N THR A 29 -23.41 -6.31 10.20
CA THR A 29 -23.45 -7.78 10.10
C THR A 29 -22.55 -8.27 8.98
N ILE A 30 -22.04 -9.50 9.11
CA ILE A 30 -21.27 -10.16 8.06
C ILE A 30 -22.26 -10.67 7.01
N PRO A 31 -22.13 -10.28 5.72
CA PRO A 31 -23.05 -10.73 4.69
C PRO A 31 -22.89 -12.25 4.44
N PRO A 32 -23.98 -12.96 4.06
CA PRO A 32 -23.97 -14.42 3.91
C PRO A 32 -23.03 -14.93 2.82
N GLY A 33 -22.65 -14.08 1.87
CA GLY A 33 -21.65 -14.39 0.83
C GLY A 33 -20.21 -14.02 1.20
N ALA A 34 -19.94 -13.64 2.46
CA ALA A 34 -18.59 -13.35 2.90
C ALA A 34 -17.80 -14.65 3.10
N VAL A 35 -16.61 -14.71 2.53
CA VAL A 35 -15.69 -15.85 2.64
C VAL A 35 -14.75 -15.61 3.81
N GLU A 36 -14.68 -16.54 4.76
CA GLU A 36 -13.69 -16.49 5.84
C GLU A 36 -12.30 -16.79 5.28
N VAL A 37 -11.35 -15.87 5.49
CA VAL A 37 -9.97 -16.01 4.99
C VAL A 37 -8.96 -16.28 6.10
N GLU A 38 -9.33 -15.94 7.33
CA GLU A 38 -8.54 -16.09 8.55
C GLU A 38 -9.53 -16.14 9.72
N PRO A 39 -9.20 -16.77 10.88
CA PRO A 39 -10.13 -16.85 12.00
C PRO A 39 -10.76 -15.50 12.33
N TYR A 40 -12.10 -15.44 12.30
CA TYR A 40 -12.88 -14.23 12.58
C TYR A 40 -12.71 -13.09 11.57
N THR A 41 -12.08 -13.33 10.41
CA THR A 41 -11.88 -12.35 9.34
C THR A 41 -12.50 -12.84 8.04
N TYR A 42 -13.46 -12.06 7.53
CA TYR A 42 -14.26 -12.39 6.36
C TYR A 42 -14.04 -11.36 5.26
N ARG A 43 -13.97 -11.81 4.00
CA ARG A 43 -13.92 -10.97 2.81
C ARG A 43 -15.22 -11.06 2.04
N TYR A 44 -15.70 -9.94 1.54
CA TYR A 44 -16.91 -9.86 0.75
C TYR A 44 -16.71 -8.89 -0.40
N THR A 45 -17.17 -9.26 -1.59
CA THR A 45 -17.22 -8.36 -2.75
C THR A 45 -18.67 -7.93 -2.93
N ASP A 46 -18.95 -6.63 -2.90
CA ASP A 46 -20.30 -6.13 -3.13
C ASP A 46 -20.68 -6.09 -4.61
N ALA A 47 -21.94 -5.73 -4.89
CA ALA A 47 -22.47 -5.62 -6.24
C ALA A 47 -21.81 -4.54 -7.11
N GLN A 48 -21.10 -3.58 -6.49
CA GLN A 48 -20.31 -2.54 -7.16
C GLN A 48 -18.85 -2.96 -7.38
N GLY A 49 -18.48 -4.19 -6.99
CA GLY A 49 -17.12 -4.71 -7.08
C GLY A 49 -16.20 -4.25 -5.96
N LYS A 50 -16.71 -3.52 -4.94
CA LYS A 50 -15.90 -3.08 -3.81
C LYS A 50 -15.64 -4.25 -2.87
N LYS A 51 -14.37 -4.45 -2.49
CA LYS A 51 -13.95 -5.47 -1.54
C LYS A 51 -14.07 -4.92 -0.12
N TRP A 52 -14.68 -5.71 0.75
CA TRP A 52 -14.92 -5.41 2.15
C TRP A 52 -14.25 -6.47 3.02
N ILE A 53 -13.63 -6.04 4.11
CA ILE A 53 -13.10 -6.91 5.16
C ILE A 53 -13.96 -6.72 6.39
N TYR A 54 -14.57 -7.79 6.86
CA TYR A 54 -15.30 -7.83 8.12
C TYR A 54 -14.44 -8.57 9.14
N ARG A 55 -14.25 -7.98 10.32
CA ARG A 55 -13.57 -8.64 11.45
C ARG A 55 -14.53 -8.76 12.61
N LYS A 56 -14.73 -9.98 13.08
CA LYS A 56 -15.49 -10.27 14.28
C LYS A 56 -14.56 -10.15 15.47
N THR A 57 -14.82 -9.17 16.33
CA THR A 57 -14.07 -8.94 17.56
C THR A 57 -14.99 -9.12 18.76
N PRO A 58 -14.46 -9.27 19.99
CA PRO A 58 -15.30 -9.31 21.20
C PRO A 58 -16.18 -8.07 21.37
N PHE A 59 -15.81 -6.93 20.78
CA PHE A 59 -16.55 -5.67 20.83
C PHE A 59 -17.57 -5.49 19.70
N GLY A 60 -17.77 -6.54 18.87
CA GLY A 60 -18.65 -6.51 17.71
C GLY A 60 -17.89 -6.64 16.40
N ILE A 61 -18.60 -6.41 15.29
CA ILE A 61 -18.08 -6.58 13.94
C ILE A 61 -17.59 -5.22 13.42
N SER A 62 -16.33 -5.15 13.02
CA SER A 62 -15.79 -4.01 12.29
C SER A 62 -15.80 -4.29 10.79
N ARG A 63 -16.27 -3.34 9.98
CA ARG A 63 -16.16 -3.38 8.52
C ARG A 63 -15.14 -2.34 8.06
N ALA A 64 -14.13 -2.80 7.32
CA ALA A 64 -13.19 -1.94 6.63
C ALA A 64 -13.31 -2.17 5.12
N GLU A 65 -13.10 -1.12 4.33
CA GLU A 65 -12.87 -1.28 2.90
C GLU A 65 -11.56 -2.05 2.72
N GLY A 66 -11.66 -3.26 2.21
CA GLY A 66 -10.49 -4.05 1.90
C GLY A 66 -9.84 -3.44 0.68
N LYS A 67 -8.64 -2.87 0.83
CA LYS A 67 -7.79 -2.66 -0.33
C LYS A 67 -7.63 -4.01 -0.99
N ALA A 68 -8.14 -4.14 -2.21
CA ALA A 68 -7.98 -5.36 -2.96
C ALA A 68 -6.49 -5.69 -2.97
N VAL A 69 -6.15 -6.91 -2.56
CA VAL A 69 -4.77 -7.43 -2.71
C VAL A 69 -4.36 -7.46 -4.20
N GLU A 70 -5.35 -7.27 -5.09
CA GLU A 70 -5.29 -7.20 -6.54
C GLU A 70 -5.94 -5.89 -7.04
N ASP A 71 -5.76 -4.78 -6.32
CA ASP A 71 -6.12 -3.49 -6.90
C ASP A 71 -5.16 -3.28 -8.08
N PRO A 72 -5.64 -3.17 -9.34
CA PRO A 72 -4.75 -3.04 -10.48
C PRO A 72 -3.83 -1.83 -10.31
N LYS A 73 -4.27 -0.80 -9.60
CA LYS A 73 -3.45 0.36 -9.23
C LYS A 73 -2.31 0.03 -8.26
N VAL A 74 -2.52 -0.89 -7.32
CA VAL A 74 -1.46 -1.32 -6.39
C VAL A 74 -0.45 -2.22 -7.10
N GLU A 75 -0.90 -3.09 -8.01
CA GLU A 75 -0.02 -3.90 -8.84
C GLU A 75 0.78 -3.06 -9.83
N ASP A 76 0.16 -2.05 -10.44
CA ASP A 76 0.84 -1.10 -11.33
C ASP A 76 1.94 -0.34 -10.58
N LEU A 77 1.63 0.19 -9.39
CA LEU A 77 2.62 0.84 -8.53
C LEU A 77 3.77 -0.09 -8.14
N LYS A 78 3.50 -1.36 -7.81
CA LYS A 78 4.56 -2.35 -7.53
C LYS A 78 5.42 -2.63 -8.75
N LYS A 79 4.82 -2.71 -9.95
CA LYS A 79 5.57 -2.87 -11.21
C LYS A 79 6.45 -1.67 -11.48
N ASP A 80 5.92 -0.45 -11.35
CA ASP A 80 6.68 0.79 -11.50
C ASP A 80 7.86 0.85 -10.51
N GLU A 81 7.62 0.50 -9.25
CA GLU A 81 8.66 0.41 -8.24
C GLU A 81 9.72 -0.63 -8.63
N ASN A 82 9.32 -1.84 -9.02
CA ASN A 82 10.25 -2.87 -9.47
C ASN A 82 11.06 -2.45 -10.69
N LEU A 83 10.46 -1.79 -11.67
CA LEU A 83 11.17 -1.24 -12.84
C LEU A 83 12.21 -0.21 -12.42
N ARG A 84 11.87 0.71 -11.51
CA ARG A 84 12.83 1.68 -10.96
C ARG A 84 13.97 0.99 -10.22
N LEU A 85 13.67 -0.07 -9.46
CA LEU A 85 14.68 -0.86 -8.77
C LEU A 85 15.61 -1.55 -9.76
N ILE A 86 15.08 -2.10 -10.86
CA ILE A 86 15.86 -2.74 -11.91
C ILE A 86 16.77 -1.71 -12.57
N ASP A 87 16.25 -0.54 -12.93
CA ASP A 87 17.01 0.54 -13.58
C ASP A 87 18.11 1.13 -12.69
N ALA A 88 17.85 1.29 -11.39
CA ALA A 88 18.83 1.79 -10.44
C ALA A 88 19.86 0.74 -9.99
N THR A 89 19.70 -0.53 -10.35
CA THR A 89 20.58 -1.64 -9.93
C THR A 89 21.40 -2.16 -11.11
N THR A 90 22.70 -2.34 -10.90
CA THR A 90 23.63 -2.99 -11.84
C THR A 90 24.07 -4.33 -11.27
N ALA A 91 24.21 -5.34 -12.12
CA ALA A 91 24.69 -6.67 -11.76
C ALA A 91 26.01 -6.99 -12.46
N VAL A 92 26.97 -7.49 -11.69
CA VAL A 92 28.27 -7.95 -12.19
C VAL A 92 28.47 -9.40 -11.77
N GLU A 93 28.69 -10.26 -12.74
CA GLU A 93 29.04 -11.65 -12.52
C GLU A 93 30.42 -11.79 -11.88
N GLU A 94 30.47 -12.52 -10.77
CA GLU A 94 31.68 -12.81 -10.01
C GLU A 94 31.72 -14.32 -9.70
N GLY A 95 32.09 -15.12 -10.72
CA GLY A 95 32.15 -16.58 -10.62
C GLY A 95 30.77 -17.20 -10.38
N ASP A 96 30.57 -17.75 -9.19
CA ASP A 96 29.29 -18.37 -8.75
C ASP A 96 28.29 -17.33 -8.19
N ASN A 97 28.81 -16.18 -7.76
CA ASN A 97 28.03 -15.09 -7.20
C ASN A 97 27.78 -13.99 -8.25
N ILE A 98 26.77 -13.18 -7.99
CA ILE A 98 26.51 -11.93 -8.70
C ILE A 98 26.58 -10.81 -7.67
N ARG A 99 27.42 -9.83 -7.96
CA ARG A 99 27.55 -8.60 -7.21
C ARG A 99 26.56 -7.58 -7.76
N PHE A 100 25.67 -7.11 -6.90
CA PHE A 100 24.70 -6.07 -7.19
C PHE A 100 25.14 -4.73 -6.60
N GLU A 101 24.90 -3.67 -7.36
CA GLU A 101 25.17 -2.29 -6.96
C GLU A 101 23.93 -1.44 -7.27
N ARG A 102 23.32 -0.84 -6.24
CA ARG A 102 22.14 0.03 -6.38
C ARG A 102 22.44 1.44 -5.91
N SER A 103 22.18 2.41 -6.78
CA SER A 103 22.27 3.83 -6.45
C SER A 103 20.95 4.34 -5.86
N GLY A 104 21.00 4.91 -4.66
CA GLY A 104 19.84 5.48 -3.99
C GLY A 104 20.12 6.85 -3.35
N PRO A 105 19.10 7.50 -2.77
CA PRO A 105 19.25 8.81 -2.13
C PRO A 105 20.18 8.79 -0.91
N PHE A 106 20.46 7.61 -0.36
CA PHE A 106 21.34 7.40 0.79
C PHE A 106 22.73 6.87 0.39
N GLY A 107 23.09 6.94 -0.90
CA GLY A 107 24.33 6.41 -1.44
C GLY A 107 24.15 5.07 -2.16
N VAL A 108 25.26 4.36 -2.34
CA VAL A 108 25.31 3.12 -3.13
C VAL A 108 25.23 1.91 -2.19
N ALA A 109 24.19 1.10 -2.35
CA ALA A 109 24.06 -0.19 -1.68
C ALA A 109 24.74 -1.27 -2.53
N LYS A 110 25.59 -2.09 -1.91
CA LYS A 110 26.29 -3.20 -2.56
C LYS A 110 25.98 -4.50 -1.82
N TRP A 111 25.61 -5.54 -2.56
CA TRP A 111 25.38 -6.86 -1.98
C TRP A 111 25.71 -7.94 -3.00
N GLU A 112 25.90 -9.16 -2.51
CA GLU A 112 26.23 -10.33 -3.32
C GLU A 112 25.17 -11.40 -3.12
N ARG A 113 24.80 -12.08 -4.21
CA ARG A 113 23.85 -13.19 -4.19
C ARG A 113 24.29 -14.30 -5.14
N LYS A 114 23.97 -15.54 -4.78
CA LYS A 114 24.18 -16.69 -5.66
C LYS A 114 23.22 -16.64 -6.83
N LYS A 115 23.67 -17.13 -7.99
CA LYS A 115 22.85 -17.26 -9.21
C LYS A 115 21.58 -18.10 -9.01
N THR A 116 21.61 -19.06 -8.08
CA THR A 116 20.48 -19.94 -7.75
C THR A 116 19.52 -19.36 -6.70
N GLU A 117 19.87 -18.25 -6.07
CA GLU A 117 19.13 -17.65 -4.95
C GLU A 117 18.70 -16.20 -5.23
N LEU A 118 18.60 -15.85 -6.52
CA LEU A 118 18.14 -14.53 -6.93
C LEU A 118 16.62 -14.42 -6.76
N ASN A 119 16.16 -13.25 -6.34
CA ASN A 119 14.75 -12.90 -6.35
C ASN A 119 14.31 -12.44 -7.75
N GLU A 120 12.99 -12.27 -7.95
CA GLU A 120 12.40 -11.88 -9.25
C GLU A 120 13.02 -10.60 -9.83
N VAL A 121 13.23 -9.57 -9.00
CA VAL A 121 13.88 -8.31 -9.40
C VAL A 121 15.36 -8.54 -9.76
N GLU A 122 16.08 -9.36 -9.01
CA GLU A 122 17.51 -9.61 -9.23
C GLU A 122 17.73 -10.45 -10.49
N HIS A 123 16.84 -11.41 -10.76
CA HIS A 123 16.79 -12.13 -12.02
C HIS A 123 16.56 -11.18 -13.20
N ALA A 124 15.61 -10.25 -13.09
CA ALA A 124 15.35 -9.29 -14.16
C ALA A 124 16.55 -8.35 -14.42
N VAL A 125 17.23 -7.89 -13.37
CA VAL A 125 18.49 -7.12 -13.51
C VAL A 125 19.54 -7.97 -14.22
N TRP A 126 19.70 -9.23 -13.80
CA TRP A 126 20.70 -10.12 -14.36
C TRP A 126 20.45 -10.43 -15.84
N ASP A 127 19.21 -10.74 -16.22
CA ASP A 127 18.82 -10.98 -17.61
C ASP A 127 19.09 -9.76 -18.50
N ARG A 128 18.74 -8.56 -18.02
CA ARG A 128 19.06 -7.30 -18.72
C ARG A 128 20.56 -7.13 -18.96
N GLU A 129 21.38 -7.44 -17.96
CA GLU A 129 22.85 -7.34 -18.11
C GLU A 129 23.40 -8.41 -19.07
N LEU A 130 22.85 -9.61 -19.10
CA LEU A 130 23.17 -10.63 -20.10
C LEU A 130 22.83 -10.16 -21.52
N GLN A 131 21.64 -9.59 -21.73
CA GLN A 131 21.23 -9.05 -23.02
C GLN A 131 22.16 -7.91 -23.48
N LYS A 132 22.51 -6.98 -22.59
CA LYS A 132 23.46 -5.90 -22.89
C LYS A 132 24.84 -6.43 -23.28
N ARG A 133 25.33 -7.47 -22.59
CA ARG A 133 26.61 -8.13 -22.92
C ARG A 133 26.57 -8.77 -24.30
N ALA A 134 25.51 -9.51 -24.61
CA ALA A 134 25.33 -10.13 -25.93
C ALA A 134 25.27 -9.09 -27.06
N ALA A 135 24.53 -7.99 -26.85
CA ALA A 135 24.47 -6.90 -27.82
C ALA A 135 25.85 -6.22 -28.03
N ARG A 136 26.61 -6.03 -26.94
CA ARG A 136 27.97 -5.48 -27.01
C ARG A 136 28.92 -6.41 -27.77
N GLU A 137 28.86 -7.71 -27.54
CA GLU A 137 29.69 -8.69 -28.26
C GLU A 137 29.37 -8.72 -29.76
N ASN A 138 28.08 -8.69 -30.11
CA ASN A 138 27.65 -8.69 -31.51
C ASN A 138 28.12 -7.41 -32.26
N SER A 139 28.03 -6.24 -31.61
CA SER A 139 28.50 -4.97 -32.19
C SER A 139 30.03 -4.90 -32.32
N ILE A 140 30.79 -5.51 -31.42
CA ILE A 140 32.25 -5.59 -31.54
C ILE A 140 32.67 -6.47 -32.71
N SER A 141 31.99 -7.60 -32.92
CA SER A 141 32.27 -8.50 -34.05
C SER A 141 31.97 -7.85 -35.39
N ALA A 142 30.91 -7.04 -35.49
CA ALA A 142 30.51 -6.37 -36.73
C ALA A 142 31.44 -5.23 -37.19
N VAL A 143 32.32 -4.70 -36.32
CA VAL A 143 33.28 -3.64 -36.67
C VAL A 143 34.63 -4.20 -37.12
N LYS A 144 34.85 -5.52 -36.97
CA LYS A 144 36.12 -6.19 -37.25
C LYS A 144 36.17 -6.88 -38.63
N ASP A 145 35.04 -6.91 -39.34
CA ASP A 145 34.90 -7.27 -40.76
C ASP A 145 34.92 -6.01 -41.63
#